data_AF-A0A957V214-F1
#
_entry.id   AF-A0A957V214-F1
#
_cell.length_a   1.000
_cell.length_b   1.000
_cell.length_c   1.000
_cell.angle_alpha   90.00
_cell.angle_beta   90.00
_cell.angle_gamma   90.00
#
_symmetry.space_group_name_H-M   'P 1'
#
loop_
_entity.id
_entity.type
_entity.pdbx_description
1 polymer ?
#
loop_
_entity_poly.entity_id
_entity_poly.type
_entity_poly.pdbx_seq_one_letter_code
_entity_poly.pdbx_strand_id
1 'polypeptide(L)'
;RLIPAPILVVHSMHWALAYGPTAPRYRPALAGGVTMATTRFCHGDDFTAREYSAVAALPPTADGARFAAAITQRLGDRVCCVPVAHVEQSKATTVGLGDAFVGGFLAALVGA
;
A
#
# COMPACT_ATOMS: atom_id res chain seq x y z
N ARG A 1 -2.80 5.84 -26.40
CA ARG A 1 -2.53 5.34 -25.02
C ARG A 1 -3.29 6.28 -24.08
N LEU A 2 -4.20 5.81 -23.22
CA LEU A 2 -5.06 6.69 -22.42
C LEU A 2 -4.31 7.37 -21.26
N ILE A 3 -3.37 6.65 -20.64
CA ILE A 3 -2.47 7.19 -19.60
C ILE A 3 -1.04 7.07 -20.12
N PRO A 4 -0.29 8.18 -20.29
CA PRO A 4 1.05 8.15 -20.85
C PRO A 4 2.13 7.73 -19.84
N ALA A 5 1.82 7.74 -18.54
CA ALA A 5 2.75 7.35 -17.48
C ALA A 5 3.21 5.89 -17.64
N PRO A 6 4.50 5.58 -17.41
CA PRO A 6 5.02 4.23 -17.57
C PRO A 6 4.52 3.28 -16.49
N ILE A 7 4.14 3.81 -15.33
CA ILE A 7 3.64 3.05 -14.17
C ILE A 7 2.32 3.69 -13.73
N LEU A 8 1.29 2.86 -13.59
CA LEU A 8 0.03 3.22 -12.96
C LEU A 8 0.00 2.63 -11.55
N VAL A 9 -0.21 3.48 -10.54
CA VAL A 9 -0.43 3.04 -9.17
C VAL A 9 -1.92 3.16 -8.84
N VAL A 10 -2.49 2.11 -8.28
CA VAL A 10 -3.88 2.08 -7.81
C VAL A 10 -3.88 1.61 -6.37
N HIS A 11 -4.55 2.33 -5.48
CA HIS A 11 -4.73 1.93 -4.09
C HIS A 11 -6.22 1.76 -3.76
N SER A 12 -6.50 0.88 -2.82
CA SER A 12 -7.82 0.61 -2.28
C SER A 12 -7.71 0.37 -0.77
N MET A 13 -8.84 0.12 -0.10
CA MET A 13 -8.82 -0.26 1.32
C MET A 13 -8.22 -1.65 1.60
N HIS A 14 -8.04 -2.50 0.57
CA HIS A 14 -7.63 -3.90 0.74
C HIS A 14 -6.26 -4.23 0.16
N TRP A 15 -5.79 -3.44 -0.81
CA TRP A 15 -4.53 -3.64 -1.51
C TRP A 15 -4.12 -2.36 -2.23
N ALA A 16 -2.84 -2.26 -2.55
CA ALA A 16 -2.30 -1.32 -3.52
C ALA A 16 -1.48 -2.06 -4.57
N LEU A 17 -1.51 -1.59 -5.81
CA LEU A 17 -0.74 -2.17 -6.90
C LEU A 17 -0.07 -1.13 -7.77
N ALA A 18 1.06 -1.52 -8.34
CA ALA A 18 1.70 -0.87 -9.47
C ALA A 18 1.52 -1.74 -10.72
N TYR A 19 1.22 -1.12 -11.86
CA TYR A 19 1.10 -1.77 -13.15
C TYR A 19 1.97 -1.06 -14.20
N GLY A 20 2.80 -1.84 -14.90
CA GLY A 20 3.70 -1.36 -15.95
C GLY A 20 4.98 -2.18 -16.06
N PRO A 21 5.93 -1.80 -16.93
CA PRO A 21 7.08 -2.63 -17.30
C PRO A 21 8.10 -2.84 -16.17
N THR A 22 8.06 -2.01 -15.12
CA THR A 22 8.97 -2.11 -13.96
C THR A 22 8.21 -2.16 -12.64
N ALA A 23 6.97 -2.65 -12.65
CA ALA A 23 6.11 -2.69 -11.48
C ALA A 23 6.74 -3.36 -10.23
N PRO A 24 7.49 -4.48 -10.34
CA PRO A 24 8.11 -5.13 -9.18
C PRO A 24 9.04 -4.22 -8.36
N ARG A 25 9.68 -3.22 -8.99
CA ARG A 25 10.57 -2.28 -8.29
C ARG A 25 9.85 -1.41 -7.27
N TYR A 26 8.54 -1.24 -7.40
CA TYR A 26 7.74 -0.42 -6.50
C TYR A 26 7.23 -1.17 -5.27
N ARG A 27 7.59 -2.45 -5.08
CA ARG A 27 7.15 -3.21 -3.90
C ARG A 27 7.45 -2.50 -2.56
N PRO A 28 8.66 -1.95 -2.33
CA PRO A 28 8.94 -1.21 -1.10
C PRO A 28 8.09 0.06 -0.96
N ALA A 29 7.87 0.78 -2.07
CA ALA A 29 7.05 1.98 -2.09
C ALA A 29 5.57 1.68 -1.80
N LEU A 30 5.01 0.64 -2.42
CA LEU A 30 3.66 0.17 -2.13
C LEU A 30 3.52 -0.24 -0.67
N ALA A 31 4.49 -0.99 -0.11
CA ALA A 31 4.51 -1.37 1.29
C ALA A 31 4.54 -0.14 2.21
N GLY A 32 5.44 0.82 1.96
CA GLY A 32 5.53 2.04 2.74
C GLY A 32 4.24 2.86 2.71
N GLY A 33 3.60 2.96 1.55
CA GLY A 33 2.33 3.65 1.36
C GLY A 33 1.17 2.98 2.11
N VAL A 34 0.99 1.66 1.96
CA VAL A 34 -0.09 0.97 2.68
C VAL A 34 0.13 1.02 4.19
N THR A 35 1.35 0.85 4.69
CA THR A 35 1.64 0.95 6.12
C THR A 35 1.34 2.34 6.65
N MET A 36 1.76 3.40 5.94
CA MET A 36 1.52 4.78 6.36
C MET A 36 0.02 5.09 6.44
N ALA A 37 -0.73 4.77 5.39
CA ALA A 37 -2.17 4.98 5.37
C ALA A 37 -2.89 4.17 6.45
N THR A 38 -2.54 2.90 6.64
CA THR A 38 -3.15 2.05 7.68
C THR A 38 -2.80 2.54 9.08
N THR A 39 -1.58 3.01 9.32
CA THR A 39 -1.18 3.56 10.63
C THR A 39 -2.01 4.79 10.96
N ARG A 40 -2.13 5.72 10.02
CA ARG A 40 -2.94 6.92 10.19
C ARG A 40 -4.43 6.59 10.35
N PHE A 41 -4.93 5.59 9.64
CA PHE A 41 -6.29 5.09 9.81
C PHE A 41 -6.57 4.63 11.24
N CYS A 42 -5.62 3.92 11.86
CA CYS A 42 -5.75 3.38 13.22
C CYS A 42 -5.49 4.42 14.33
N HIS A 43 -4.54 5.33 14.12
CA HIS A 43 -3.95 6.15 15.18
C HIS A 43 -4.17 7.66 15.01
N GLY A 44 -4.77 8.12 13.90
CA GLY A 44 -4.91 9.54 13.61
C GLY A 44 -3.59 10.17 13.15
N ASP A 45 -3.39 11.47 13.36
CA ASP A 45 -2.19 12.20 12.89
C ASP A 45 -0.98 12.13 13.86
N ASP A 46 -1.22 11.84 15.13
CA ASP A 46 -0.19 11.82 16.19
C ASP A 46 0.50 10.46 16.36
N PHE A 47 0.47 9.61 15.33
CA PHE A 47 1.08 8.28 15.40
C PHE A 47 2.61 8.34 15.46
N THR A 48 3.19 7.32 16.07
CA THR A 48 4.62 7.19 16.32
C THR A 48 5.28 6.19 15.36
N ALA A 49 6.61 6.24 15.26
CA ALA A 49 7.38 5.24 14.52
C ALA A 49 7.12 3.80 15.04
N ARG A 50 6.85 3.65 16.35
CA ARG A 50 6.52 2.35 16.94
C ARG A 50 5.19 1.81 16.42
N GLU A 51 4.17 2.66 16.31
CA GLU A 51 2.86 2.27 15.77
C GLU A 51 2.96 1.96 14.27
N TYR A 52 3.75 2.74 13.53
CA TYR A 52 4.07 2.42 12.13
C TYR A 52 4.71 1.03 11.99
N SER A 53 5.75 0.73 12.79
CA SER A 53 6.40 -0.59 12.77
C SER A 53 5.46 -1.72 13.21
N ALA A 54 4.58 -1.47 14.19
CA ALA A 54 3.58 -2.44 14.62
C ALA A 54 2.60 -2.78 13.49
N VAL A 55 2.09 -1.76 12.78
CA VAL A 55 1.21 -1.94 11.62
C VAL A 55 1.91 -2.66 10.46
N ALA A 56 3.18 -2.34 10.19
CA ALA A 56 3.98 -3.03 9.17
C ALA A 56 4.16 -4.53 9.45
N ALA A 57 4.11 -4.95 10.71
CA ALA A 57 4.23 -6.36 11.10
C ALA A 57 2.91 -7.13 11.08
N LEU A 58 1.78 -6.45 10.91
CA LEU A 58 0.46 -7.10 10.90
C LEU A 58 0.25 -7.91 9.61
N PRO A 59 -0.41 -9.08 9.70
CA PRO A 59 -0.76 -9.86 8.53
C PRO A 59 -1.85 -9.15 7.71
N PRO A 60 -1.88 -9.33 6.38
CA PRO A 60 -2.96 -8.85 5.55
C PRO A 60 -4.27 -9.62 5.79
N THR A 61 -5.38 -9.07 5.28
CA THR A 61 -6.63 -9.85 5.19
C THR A 61 -6.46 -11.01 4.21
N ALA A 62 -7.16 -12.13 4.48
CA ALA A 62 -7.15 -13.30 3.60
C ALA A 62 -7.59 -12.96 2.16
N ASP A 63 -8.57 -12.07 2.03
CA ASP A 63 -9.09 -11.61 0.73
C ASP A 63 -8.09 -10.75 -0.03
N GLY A 64 -7.43 -9.81 0.65
CA GLY A 64 -6.38 -8.98 0.06
C GLY A 64 -5.21 -9.84 -0.42
N ALA A 65 -4.76 -10.79 0.42
CA ALA A 65 -3.69 -11.73 0.07
C ALA A 65 -4.06 -12.60 -1.15
N ARG A 66 -5.29 -13.14 -1.18
CA ARG A 66 -5.80 -13.93 -2.31
C ARG A 66 -5.84 -13.13 -3.60
N PHE A 67 -6.34 -11.89 -3.55
CA PHE A 67 -6.36 -11.02 -4.72
C PHE A 67 -4.95 -10.71 -5.24
N ALA A 68 -4.03 -10.34 -4.33
CA ALA A 68 -2.64 -10.04 -4.68
C ALA A 68 -1.96 -11.25 -5.37
N ALA A 69 -2.16 -12.46 -4.84
CA ALA A 69 -1.65 -13.67 -5.46
C ALA A 69 -2.24 -13.92 -6.85
N ALA A 70 -3.58 -13.83 -6.99
CA ALA A 70 -4.27 -14.10 -8.25
C ALA A 70 -3.89 -13.10 -9.35
N ILE A 71 -3.79 -11.80 -9.03
CA ILE A 71 -3.43 -10.78 -10.03
C ILE A 71 -1.96 -10.92 -10.47
N THR A 72 -1.05 -11.25 -9.54
CA THR A 72 0.36 -11.53 -9.86
C THR A 72 0.48 -12.78 -10.72
N GLN A 73 -0.24 -13.86 -10.44
CA GLN A 73 -0.27 -15.06 -11.30
C GLN A 73 -0.75 -14.74 -12.72
N ARG A 74 -1.73 -13.84 -12.86
CA ARG A 74 -2.32 -13.51 -14.16
C ARG A 74 -1.47 -12.57 -15.02
N LEU A 75 -0.72 -11.65 -14.40
CA LEU A 75 -0.02 -10.57 -15.11
C LEU A 75 1.52 -10.63 -15.01
N GLY A 76 2.07 -11.52 -14.17
CA GLY A 76 3.51 -11.66 -13.95
C GLY A 76 4.16 -10.33 -13.56
N ASP A 77 5.34 -10.06 -14.11
CA ASP A 77 6.15 -8.87 -13.79
C ASP A 77 5.54 -7.54 -14.29
N ARG A 78 4.38 -7.58 -14.96
CA ARG A 78 3.64 -6.35 -15.29
C ARG A 78 2.89 -5.76 -14.11
N VAL A 79 2.76 -6.50 -13.00
CA VAL A 79 2.07 -6.04 -11.80
C VAL A 79 2.90 -6.31 -10.54
N CYS A 80 2.82 -5.41 -9.58
CA CYS A 80 3.21 -5.66 -8.20
C CYS A 80 2.02 -5.28 -7.33
N CYS A 81 1.51 -6.22 -6.52
CA CYS A 81 0.37 -5.99 -5.64
C CYS A 81 0.77 -6.27 -4.20
N VAL A 82 0.48 -5.33 -3.30
CA VAL A 82 0.72 -5.42 -1.86
C VAL A 82 -0.62 -5.35 -1.15
N PRO A 83 -1.01 -6.39 -0.39
CA PRO A 83 -2.24 -6.37 0.38
C PRO A 83 -2.09 -5.48 1.62
N VAL A 84 -3.21 -4.88 2.06
CA VAL A 84 -3.28 -4.03 3.25
C VAL A 84 -3.38 -4.91 4.51
N ALA A 85 -2.71 -4.50 5.58
CA ALA A 85 -2.77 -5.15 6.89
C ALA A 85 -4.20 -5.20 7.44
N HIS A 86 -4.55 -6.29 8.12
CA HIS A 86 -5.83 -6.40 8.82
C HIS A 86 -5.78 -5.61 10.13
N VAL A 87 -6.66 -4.63 10.27
CA VAL A 87 -6.77 -3.78 11.46
C VAL A 87 -8.23 -3.59 11.85
N GLU A 88 -8.48 -3.48 13.16
CA GLU A 88 -9.81 -3.15 13.68
C GLU A 88 -10.11 -1.65 13.54
N GLN A 89 -11.36 -1.34 13.18
CA GLN A 89 -11.80 0.00 12.80
C GLN A 89 -12.42 0.78 13.98
N SER A 90 -11.77 0.81 15.14
CA SER A 90 -12.37 1.38 16.36
C SER A 90 -12.30 2.91 16.44
N LYS A 91 -11.31 3.55 15.80
CA LYS A 91 -11.12 5.02 15.75
C LYS A 91 -10.70 5.50 14.35
N ALA A 92 -11.41 5.03 13.33
CA ALA A 92 -11.07 5.24 11.93
C ALA A 92 -11.02 6.72 11.52
N THR A 93 -9.85 7.17 11.03
CA THR A 93 -9.72 8.45 10.29
C THR A 93 -9.65 8.18 8.80
N THR A 94 -10.58 8.73 8.01
CA THR A 94 -10.70 8.41 6.57
C THR A 94 -10.29 9.55 5.64
N VAL A 95 -10.38 10.80 6.09
CA VAL A 95 -9.97 11.99 5.32
C VAL A 95 -8.46 11.98 5.14
N GLY A 96 -7.96 12.06 3.90
CA GLY A 96 -6.52 12.20 3.59
C GLY A 96 -5.72 10.89 3.58
N LEU A 97 -6.35 9.71 3.60
CA LEU A 97 -5.64 8.43 3.54
C LEU A 97 -4.91 8.21 2.21
N GLY A 98 -5.44 8.76 1.10
CA GLY A 98 -4.75 8.75 -0.19
C GLY A 98 -3.45 9.54 -0.14
N ASP A 99 -3.45 10.70 0.50
CA ASP A 99 -2.24 11.54 0.65
C ASP A 99 -1.23 10.89 1.60
N ALA A 100 -1.69 10.29 2.70
CA ALA A 100 -0.83 9.51 3.59
C ALA A 100 -0.20 8.31 2.87
N PHE A 101 -0.96 7.62 2.02
CA PHE A 101 -0.42 6.56 1.16
C PHE A 101 0.69 7.10 0.24
N VAL A 102 0.45 8.22 -0.45
CA VAL A 102 1.45 8.83 -1.33
C VAL A 102 2.69 9.28 -0.54
N GLY A 103 2.53 9.84 0.65
CA GLY A 103 3.64 10.24 1.53
C GLY A 103 4.52 9.05 1.92
N GLY A 104 3.92 7.96 2.38
CA GLY A 104 4.65 6.72 2.69
C GLY A 104 5.29 6.07 1.47
N PHE A 105 4.63 6.15 0.31
CA PHE A 105 5.14 5.64 -0.96
C PHE A 105 6.39 6.40 -1.41
N LEU A 106 6.37 7.73 -1.36
CA LEU A 106 7.50 8.57 -1.74
C LEU A 106 8.67 8.45 -0.76
N ALA A 107 8.41 8.37 0.55
CA ALA A 107 9.44 8.19 1.57
C ALA A 107 10.28 6.92 1.31
N ALA A 108 9.63 5.83 0.93
CA ALA A 108 10.28 4.57 0.58
C ALA A 108 11.01 4.58 -0.78
N LEU A 109 10.75 5.56 -1.65
CA LEU A 109 11.51 5.75 -2.89
C LEU A 109 12.75 6.63 -2.71
N VAL A 110 12.70 7.60 -1.80
CA VAL A 110 13.80 8.54 -1.53
C VAL A 110 14.82 7.94 -0.54
N GLY A 111 14.39 7.01 0.32
CA GLY A 111 15.24 6.29 1.27
C GLY A 111 15.81 4.95 0.78
N ALA A 112 15.62 4.59 -0.50
CA ALA A 112 16.09 3.35 -1.12
C ALA A 112 17.41 3.51 -1.89
#